data_AF-A0A7M3ZC89-F1
#
_entry.id   AF-A0A7M3ZC89-F1
#
_cell.length_a   1.000
_cell.length_b   1.000
_cell.length_c   1.000
_cell.angle_alpha   90.00
_cell.angle_beta   90.00
_cell.angle_gamma   90.00
#
_symmetry.space_group_name_H-M   'P 1'
#
loop_
_entity.id
_entity.type
_entity.pdbx_description
1 polymer ?
#
loop_
_entity_poly.entity_id
_entity_poly.type
_entity_poly.pdbx_seq_one_letter_code
_entity_poly.pdbx_strand_id
1 'polypeptide(L)'
;MNTRIVIILTTALLLGMVVPLSTPSMAAAPPSDGSSVTIAEDTTWNQSSNMDGTVIVSAGVNLTITGEITVEAGSSMDVQGNLIMNGGSLNAANPPSDLQFWSAYGDSSTLFLPESAGTFAIEIFSASGYNLSNYTAQWNDGPKEDLEGDNHSMMAGIANPLPGGGTLSFEAIIGEYGELVIDRIEVHRTLPLPGDNIYEVTELDYSGWLLRGEAGFSLNVAEGGSLSASGATISGAQISINGQVDASNTEIVASGPLSISGATSSITMNGGGFDGSSDDHDILADTVATISLTDVNGTGGIIDFWERQLSEQVIQFPGTGITFTLTGVGPQERTLQGLSMADGTFVVPANYQQGPRVIEIGYADGTVWTEHATISNISWFTAWGTFYDSGGTLEHIEDPSVTFSIIPQISVTSVEITKEATLGKRATVVVTLANTGNADAGNPYDEIDSVAIECYDGENRADISPTYPAADVAAGSSVDIELRWGHADEGNATLVCNPLTPSQVAIEGALGGGTTESQTMLWSPAAEASPGMSPLLISLLVALVVGLGLVAYFTAIVGKEETRTITIKDSDDELDELDDL
;
A
#
# COMPACT_ATOMS: atom_id res chain seq x y z
N MET A 1 -5.73 -46.78 -6.59
CA MET A 1 -5.20 -45.44 -6.25
C MET A 1 -6.40 -44.55 -5.96
N ASN A 2 -7.07 -44.66 -4.80
CA ASN A 2 -6.76 -44.22 -3.42
C ASN A 2 -6.77 -42.69 -3.20
N THR A 3 -7.97 -42.12 -3.23
CA THR A 3 -8.28 -40.70 -2.95
C THR A 3 -8.56 -40.44 -1.45
N ARG A 4 -7.75 -41.01 -0.55
CA ARG A 4 -7.89 -40.86 0.91
C ARG A 4 -6.61 -40.46 1.65
N ILE A 5 -5.62 -39.84 0.97
CA ILE A 5 -4.29 -39.54 1.57
C ILE A 5 -3.89 -38.05 1.42
N VAL A 6 -4.83 -37.11 1.27
CA VAL A 6 -4.45 -35.67 1.13
C VAL A 6 -5.05 -34.74 2.19
N ILE A 7 -5.86 -35.23 3.13
CA ILE A 7 -6.51 -34.39 4.17
C ILE A 7 -5.90 -34.58 5.58
N ILE A 8 -4.84 -35.38 5.73
CA ILE A 8 -4.20 -35.63 7.05
C ILE A 8 -2.86 -34.87 7.22
N LEU A 9 -2.35 -34.18 6.18
CA LEU A 9 -1.06 -33.48 6.26
C LEU A 9 -1.15 -31.98 6.57
N THR A 10 -2.33 -31.37 6.50
CA THR A 10 -2.54 -29.94 6.83
C THR A 10 -3.02 -29.71 8.27
N THR A 11 -3.41 -30.75 9.00
CA THR A 11 -3.79 -30.68 10.43
C THR A 11 -2.69 -31.13 11.39
N ALA A 12 -1.55 -31.62 10.87
CA ALA A 12 -0.42 -32.11 11.68
C ALA A 12 0.80 -31.17 11.68
N LEU A 13 0.76 -30.05 10.95
CA LEU A 13 1.84 -29.04 10.93
C LEU A 13 1.53 -27.79 11.78
N LEU A 14 0.33 -27.71 12.36
CA LEU A 14 -0.07 -26.67 13.32
C LEU A 14 0.09 -27.10 14.80
N LEU A 15 0.69 -28.27 15.04
CA LEU A 15 0.91 -28.84 16.39
C LEU A 15 2.39 -28.90 16.76
N GLY A 16 3.17 -27.91 16.29
CA GLY A 16 4.62 -27.78 16.51
C GLY A 16 5.04 -26.60 17.37
N MET A 17 4.13 -25.72 17.78
CA MET A 17 4.39 -24.79 18.88
C MET A 17 4.09 -25.52 20.18
N VAL A 18 5.07 -26.26 20.66
CA VAL A 18 5.11 -26.66 22.06
C VAL A 18 5.37 -25.38 22.85
N VAL A 19 4.31 -24.65 23.18
CA VAL A 19 4.36 -23.68 24.28
C VAL A 19 4.66 -24.53 25.51
N PRO A 20 5.82 -24.36 26.18
CA PRO A 20 6.01 -25.03 27.45
C PRO A 20 4.87 -24.57 28.36
N LEU A 21 4.04 -25.51 28.84
CA LEU A 21 3.14 -25.24 29.95
C LEU A 21 4.02 -24.96 31.17
N SER A 22 4.45 -23.71 31.35
CA SER A 22 5.07 -23.21 32.56
C SER A 22 4.00 -23.25 33.65
N THR A 23 4.24 -24.03 34.69
CA THR A 23 3.46 -23.94 35.92
C THR A 23 3.65 -22.54 36.50
N PRO A 24 2.60 -21.83 36.96
CA PRO A 24 2.75 -20.53 37.59
C PRO A 24 3.68 -20.68 38.79
N SER A 25 4.82 -20.00 38.72
CA SER A 25 5.86 -19.99 39.74
C SER A 25 5.92 -18.59 40.32
N MET A 26 5.93 -18.48 41.66
CA MET A 26 6.35 -17.25 42.33
C MET A 26 7.85 -17.06 42.04
N ALA A 27 8.22 -16.35 40.97
CA ALA A 27 9.63 -16.11 40.68
C ALA A 27 10.13 -14.91 41.51
N ALA A 28 10.54 -15.18 42.75
CA ALA A 28 11.07 -14.17 43.66
C ALA A 28 12.37 -13.47 43.16
N ALA A 29 12.99 -14.01 42.11
CA ALA A 29 14.16 -13.47 41.43
C ALA A 29 14.08 -13.78 39.92
N PRO A 30 14.86 -13.09 39.06
CA PRO A 30 14.97 -13.43 37.64
C PRO A 30 15.47 -14.87 37.42
N PRO A 31 15.15 -15.51 36.27
CA PRO A 31 15.81 -16.74 35.86
C PRO A 31 17.31 -16.49 35.67
N SER A 32 18.15 -17.48 35.99
CA SER A 32 19.62 -17.37 35.92
C SER A 32 20.28 -18.59 35.27
N ASP A 33 19.50 -19.36 34.51
CA ASP A 33 19.89 -20.65 33.94
C ASP A 33 19.44 -20.83 32.48
N GLY A 34 19.05 -19.74 31.82
CA GLY A 34 18.54 -19.73 30.45
C GLY A 34 17.09 -20.20 30.32
N SER A 35 16.39 -20.44 31.44
CA SER A 35 15.00 -20.90 31.42
C SER A 35 14.00 -19.79 31.09
N SER A 36 12.81 -20.20 30.63
CA SER A 36 11.67 -19.29 30.48
C SER A 36 10.80 -19.33 31.74
N VAL A 37 10.53 -18.15 32.30
CA VAL A 37 9.72 -17.96 33.50
C VAL A 37 8.54 -17.05 33.20
N THR A 38 7.34 -17.47 33.60
CA THR A 38 6.12 -16.68 33.50
C THR A 38 5.75 -16.12 34.87
N ILE A 39 5.68 -14.80 34.97
CA ILE A 39 5.20 -14.07 36.14
C ILE A 39 3.68 -14.02 36.06
N ALA A 40 3.01 -14.78 36.94
CA ALA A 40 1.54 -14.93 36.96
C ALA A 40 0.86 -14.19 38.13
N GLU A 41 1.65 -13.56 38.99
CA GLU A 41 1.17 -12.75 40.12
C GLU A 41 2.16 -11.63 40.42
N ASP A 42 1.69 -10.60 41.12
CA ASP A 42 2.47 -9.42 41.43
C ASP A 42 3.79 -9.78 42.13
N THR A 43 4.90 -9.36 41.53
CA THR A 43 6.25 -9.78 41.90
C THR A 43 7.17 -8.56 42.01
N THR A 44 8.14 -8.59 42.91
CA THR A 44 9.13 -7.51 43.08
C THR A 44 10.54 -8.07 43.09
N TRP A 45 11.41 -7.51 42.24
CA TRP A 45 12.85 -7.74 42.22
C TRP A 45 13.58 -6.51 42.74
N ASN A 46 14.06 -6.58 43.98
CA ASN A 46 14.67 -5.46 44.71
C ASN A 46 16.12 -5.71 45.10
N GLN A 47 16.73 -6.77 44.58
CA GLN A 47 18.14 -7.10 44.79
C GLN A 47 18.84 -7.09 43.44
N SER A 48 20.11 -6.66 43.44
CA SER A 48 20.94 -6.81 42.27
C SER A 48 21.13 -8.29 41.95
N SER A 49 20.93 -8.66 40.69
CA SER A 49 20.99 -10.07 40.26
C SER A 49 21.27 -10.15 38.76
N ASN A 50 21.54 -11.36 38.28
CA ASN A 50 21.68 -11.63 36.86
C ASN A 50 20.40 -12.29 36.33
N MET A 51 20.01 -11.89 35.12
CA MET A 51 18.95 -12.53 34.35
C MET A 51 19.56 -13.27 33.16
N ASP A 52 19.33 -14.58 33.09
CA ASP A 52 19.66 -15.43 31.95
C ASP A 52 18.41 -16.25 31.60
N GLY A 53 17.79 -15.93 30.46
CA GLY A 53 16.59 -16.58 29.95
C GLY A 53 15.46 -15.63 29.55
N THR A 54 14.24 -16.15 29.48
CA THR A 54 13.05 -15.39 29.04
C THR A 54 12.10 -15.13 30.20
N VAL A 55 11.62 -13.90 30.32
CA VAL A 55 10.62 -13.50 31.33
C VAL A 55 9.35 -13.04 30.64
N ILE A 56 8.22 -13.67 30.96
CA ILE A 56 6.90 -13.27 30.46
C ILE A 56 6.10 -12.68 31.62
N VAL A 57 5.79 -11.39 31.56
CA VAL A 57 4.90 -10.73 32.53
C VAL A 57 3.47 -10.86 32.03
N SER A 58 2.65 -11.67 32.70
CA SER A 58 1.28 -11.98 32.25
C SER A 58 0.36 -10.76 32.30
N ALA A 59 -0.65 -10.73 31.43
CA ALA A 59 -1.66 -9.68 31.45
C ALA A 59 -2.31 -9.49 32.83
N GLY A 60 -2.44 -8.24 33.27
CA GLY A 60 -3.01 -7.87 34.56
C GLY A 60 -2.09 -8.07 35.78
N VAL A 61 -0.83 -8.45 35.57
CA VAL A 61 0.16 -8.67 36.62
C VAL A 61 1.22 -7.57 36.62
N ASN A 62 1.72 -7.21 37.80
CA ASN A 62 2.82 -6.26 37.97
C ASN A 62 4.15 -6.96 38.27
N LEU A 63 5.18 -6.72 37.46
CA LEU A 63 6.57 -6.96 37.83
C LEU A 63 7.23 -5.63 38.21
N THR A 64 7.60 -5.46 39.48
CA THR A 64 8.30 -4.26 39.95
C THR A 64 9.80 -4.52 40.09
N ILE A 65 10.63 -3.71 39.45
CA ILE A 65 12.09 -3.76 39.55
C ILE A 65 12.58 -2.49 40.25
N THR A 66 13.37 -2.66 41.31
CA THR A 66 14.09 -1.58 41.99
C THR A 66 15.56 -1.92 42.22
N GLY A 67 16.00 -3.12 41.80
CA GLY A 67 17.39 -3.56 41.85
C GLY A 67 18.10 -3.33 40.52
N GLU A 68 19.41 -3.57 40.52
CA GLU A 68 20.25 -3.53 39.31
C GLU A 68 20.31 -4.93 38.69
N ILE A 69 19.72 -5.13 37.52
CA ILE A 69 19.67 -6.44 36.87
C ILE A 69 20.63 -6.44 35.69
N THR A 70 21.65 -7.31 35.73
CA THR A 70 22.51 -7.59 34.59
C THR A 70 21.87 -8.68 33.75
N VAL A 71 21.61 -8.42 32.47
CA VAL A 71 20.89 -9.31 31.57
C VAL A 71 21.86 -9.95 30.59
N GLU A 72 21.96 -11.27 30.62
CA GLU A 72 22.87 -12.04 29.78
C GLU A 72 22.42 -12.05 28.31
N ALA A 73 23.40 -12.19 27.42
CA ALA A 73 23.20 -12.14 25.98
C ALA A 73 22.13 -13.14 25.49
N GLY A 74 21.17 -12.66 24.70
CA GLY A 74 20.09 -13.49 24.12
C GLY A 74 18.90 -13.72 25.06
N SER A 75 18.89 -13.11 26.24
CA SER A 75 17.73 -13.09 27.13
C SER A 75 16.61 -12.18 26.59
N SER A 76 15.39 -12.35 27.08
CA SER A 76 14.26 -11.52 26.67
C SER A 76 13.25 -11.26 27.78
N MET A 77 12.58 -10.11 27.73
CA MET A 77 11.44 -9.79 28.58
C MET A 77 10.22 -9.40 27.74
N ASP A 78 9.16 -10.19 27.84
CA ASP A 78 7.89 -9.98 27.15
C ASP A 78 6.83 -9.49 28.15
N VAL A 79 6.46 -8.21 28.04
CA VAL A 79 5.58 -7.52 28.98
C VAL A 79 4.16 -7.44 28.42
N GLN A 80 3.29 -8.35 28.85
CA GLN A 80 1.84 -8.34 28.55
C GLN A 80 1.02 -7.72 29.67
N GLY A 81 1.58 -7.69 30.90
CA GLY A 81 1.06 -6.96 32.05
C GLY A 81 1.76 -5.62 32.21
N ASN A 82 2.23 -5.32 33.42
CA ASN A 82 2.92 -4.08 33.72
C ASN A 82 4.34 -4.35 34.24
N LEU A 83 5.34 -3.79 33.58
CA LEU A 83 6.69 -3.68 34.10
C LEU A 83 6.85 -2.31 34.76
N ILE A 84 7.21 -2.29 36.03
CA ILE A 84 7.35 -1.06 36.82
C ILE A 84 8.80 -0.96 37.30
N MET A 85 9.57 -0.02 36.73
CA MET A 85 10.93 0.28 37.16
C MET A 85 10.91 1.55 38.03
N ASN A 86 11.20 1.40 39.32
CA ASN A 86 11.25 2.53 40.26
C ASN A 86 12.68 2.65 40.81
N GLY A 87 13.49 3.43 40.11
CA GLY A 87 14.94 3.27 40.13
C GLY A 87 15.36 1.96 39.46
N GLY A 88 16.53 1.45 39.87
CA GLY A 88 17.07 0.20 39.36
C GLY A 88 17.50 0.29 37.89
N SER A 89 17.93 -0.86 37.36
CA SER A 89 18.36 -0.94 35.97
C SER A 89 18.13 -2.32 35.35
N LEU A 90 18.03 -2.31 34.01
CA LEU A 90 18.19 -3.48 33.16
C LEU A 90 19.39 -3.21 32.24
N ASN A 91 20.53 -3.81 32.54
CA ASN A 91 21.76 -3.57 31.79
C ASN A 91 22.18 -4.85 31.08
N ALA A 92 22.38 -4.79 29.77
CA ALA A 92 23.03 -5.86 29.04
C ALA A 92 24.39 -6.18 29.66
N ALA A 93 24.71 -7.47 29.81
CA ALA A 93 26.05 -7.92 30.21
C ALA A 93 27.09 -7.54 29.15
N ASN A 94 26.68 -7.51 27.87
CA ASN A 94 27.47 -7.10 26.72
C ASN A 94 26.59 -6.20 25.83
N PRO A 95 26.53 -4.88 26.09
CA PRO A 95 25.84 -3.94 25.20
C PRO A 95 26.64 -3.75 23.89
N PRO A 96 26.03 -3.19 22.84
CA PRO A 96 26.79 -2.62 21.72
C PRO A 96 27.83 -1.61 22.24
N SER A 97 29.07 -1.72 21.77
CA SER A 97 30.22 -0.94 22.29
C SER A 97 31.02 -0.23 21.20
N ASP A 98 30.72 -0.49 19.92
CA ASP A 98 31.44 0.08 18.79
C ASP A 98 30.72 1.33 18.27
N LEU A 99 31.48 2.25 17.66
CA LEU A 99 30.92 3.41 16.95
C LEU A 99 31.27 3.37 15.47
N GLN A 100 30.26 3.50 14.62
CA GLN A 100 30.38 3.58 13.17
C GLN A 100 30.25 5.01 12.68
N PHE A 101 31.19 5.44 11.86
CA PHE A 101 31.14 6.75 11.23
C PHE A 101 30.05 6.81 10.16
N TRP A 102 29.18 7.81 10.26
CA TRP A 102 28.16 8.08 9.27
C TRP A 102 28.58 9.19 8.31
N SER A 103 28.93 8.81 7.08
CA SER A 103 29.48 9.74 6.08
C SER A 103 28.43 10.43 5.20
N ALA A 104 27.12 10.22 5.42
CA ALA A 104 26.06 10.64 4.49
C ALA A 104 25.99 12.16 4.27
N TYR A 105 26.50 12.96 5.21
CA TYR A 105 26.43 14.42 5.17
C TYR A 105 27.79 15.12 4.98
N GLY A 106 28.88 14.37 4.76
CA GLY A 106 30.21 14.94 4.53
C GLY A 106 30.82 15.62 5.76
N ASP A 107 30.33 15.28 6.96
CA ASP A 107 30.73 15.86 8.22
C ASP A 107 31.95 15.16 8.84
N SER A 108 32.60 15.85 9.78
CA SER A 108 33.59 15.27 10.68
C SER A 108 32.90 14.65 11.89
N SER A 109 33.39 13.51 12.36
CA SER A 109 32.94 12.93 13.64
C SER A 109 33.94 13.21 14.75
N THR A 110 33.48 13.28 15.98
CA THR A 110 34.31 13.66 17.12
C THR A 110 34.15 12.72 18.30
N LEU A 111 35.24 12.55 19.04
CA LEU A 111 35.28 11.94 20.36
C LEU A 111 35.95 12.92 21.31
N PHE A 112 35.35 13.17 22.48
CA PHE A 112 35.99 13.95 23.53
C PHE A 112 36.78 13.03 24.46
N LEU A 113 38.10 13.20 24.50
CA LEU A 113 38.95 12.48 25.44
C LEU A 113 39.17 13.35 26.68
N PRO A 114 38.86 12.86 27.90
CA PRO A 114 39.07 13.59 29.16
C PRO A 114 40.55 13.58 29.57
N GLU A 115 41.44 13.87 28.63
CA GLU A 115 42.88 13.86 28.79
C GLU A 115 43.42 15.26 29.14
N SER A 116 44.15 15.33 30.25
CA SER A 116 44.70 16.57 30.77
C SER A 116 46.07 16.94 30.15
N ALA A 117 46.65 18.05 30.58
CA ALA A 117 47.95 18.51 30.10
C ALA A 117 49.08 17.50 30.32
N GLY A 118 49.80 17.16 29.26
CA GLY A 118 50.91 16.21 29.28
C GLY A 118 51.28 15.78 27.87
N THR A 119 52.36 15.01 27.72
CA THR A 119 52.69 14.36 26.44
C THR A 119 52.18 12.94 26.48
N PHE A 120 51.44 12.54 25.45
CA PHE A 120 50.87 11.21 25.33
C PHE A 120 50.75 10.80 23.87
N ALA A 121 50.67 9.50 23.62
CA ALA A 121 50.24 8.96 22.34
C ALA A 121 48.78 8.52 22.46
N ILE A 122 48.01 8.74 21.40
CA ILE A 122 46.66 8.19 21.25
C ILE A 122 46.80 7.02 20.30
N GLU A 123 46.32 5.84 20.69
CA GLU A 123 46.16 4.68 19.84
C GLU A 123 44.67 4.42 19.62
N ILE A 124 44.27 4.41 18.35
CA ILE A 124 42.89 4.22 17.89
C ILE A 124 42.79 2.79 17.40
N PHE A 125 41.78 2.03 17.85
CA PHE A 125 41.56 0.65 17.44
C PHE A 125 40.27 0.52 16.62
N SER A 126 40.36 -0.10 15.45
CA SER A 126 39.16 -0.47 14.70
C SER A 126 38.44 -1.64 15.35
N ALA A 127 37.12 -1.69 15.18
CA ALA A 127 36.33 -2.86 15.55
C ALA A 127 36.76 -4.12 14.77
N SER A 128 36.44 -5.29 15.31
CA SER A 128 36.83 -6.57 14.70
C SER A 128 36.27 -6.72 13.29
N GLY A 129 37.15 -6.99 12.32
CA GLY A 129 36.76 -7.14 10.90
C GLY A 129 36.77 -5.83 10.10
N TYR A 130 37.03 -4.69 10.75
CA TYR A 130 37.19 -3.38 10.12
C TYR A 130 38.66 -2.97 10.11
N ASN A 131 38.95 -1.89 9.38
CA ASN A 131 40.23 -1.18 9.44
C ASN A 131 39.96 0.33 9.43
N LEU A 132 40.98 1.11 9.77
CA LEU A 132 40.89 2.56 9.85
C LEU A 132 41.18 3.26 8.51
N SER A 133 41.53 2.53 7.45
CA SER A 133 41.95 3.10 6.17
C SER A 133 40.84 3.93 5.51
N ASN A 134 41.26 4.91 4.69
CA ASN A 134 40.41 5.89 4.01
C ASN A 134 39.88 7.04 4.87
N TYR A 135 40.40 7.17 6.09
CA TYR A 135 40.01 8.20 7.03
C TYR A 135 41.24 8.91 7.58
N THR A 136 41.03 10.11 8.11
CA THR A 136 42.04 10.86 8.85
C THR A 136 41.61 11.05 10.30
N ALA A 137 42.58 11.16 11.20
CA ALA A 137 42.34 11.61 12.57
C ALA A 137 43.10 12.90 12.86
N GLN A 138 42.53 13.72 13.74
CA GLN A 138 43.11 14.98 14.18
C GLN A 138 42.90 15.17 15.69
N TRP A 139 43.98 15.41 16.43
CA TRP A 139 43.88 15.82 17.83
C TRP A 139 43.81 17.35 17.93
N ASN A 140 42.66 17.88 18.34
CA ASN A 140 42.34 19.31 18.38
C ASN A 140 42.73 20.00 17.04
N ASP A 141 43.42 21.13 17.11
CA ASP A 141 43.92 21.87 15.94
C ASP A 141 45.29 21.35 15.44
N GLY A 142 45.66 20.11 15.79
CA GLY A 142 46.92 19.46 15.37
C GLY A 142 46.95 19.13 13.87
N PRO A 143 48.04 18.52 13.36
CA PRO A 143 48.06 17.99 12.01
C PRO A 143 47.03 16.86 11.86
N LYS A 144 46.40 16.78 10.68
CA LYS A 144 45.63 15.61 10.26
C LYS A 144 46.59 14.50 9.86
N GLU A 145 46.34 13.29 10.32
CA GLU A 145 47.09 12.10 9.97
C GLU A 145 46.16 11.09 9.28
N ASP A 146 46.60 10.54 8.14
CA ASP A 146 45.91 9.45 7.47
C ASP A 146 46.01 8.19 8.34
N LEU A 147 44.88 7.51 8.52
CA LEU A 147 44.78 6.29 9.30
C LEU A 147 45.04 5.06 8.42
N GLU A 148 45.67 4.03 8.97
CA GLU A 148 45.91 2.77 8.25
C GLU A 148 45.81 1.55 9.18
N GLY A 149 45.33 0.43 8.64
CA GLY A 149 45.33 -0.86 9.34
C GLY A 149 44.32 -0.96 10.48
N ASP A 150 44.53 -1.92 11.38
CA ASP A 150 43.59 -2.24 12.47
C ASP A 150 43.77 -1.31 13.68
N ASN A 151 44.92 -0.62 13.77
CA ASN A 151 45.21 0.39 14.77
C ASN A 151 46.08 1.51 14.21
N HIS A 152 45.93 2.72 14.75
CA HIS A 152 46.75 3.87 14.39
C HIS A 152 47.23 4.59 15.65
N SER A 153 48.52 4.91 15.70
CA SER A 153 49.09 5.68 16.81
C SER A 153 49.53 7.07 16.34
N MET A 154 49.05 8.10 17.03
CA MET A 154 49.41 9.50 16.80
C MET A 154 49.90 10.16 18.08
N MET A 155 50.81 11.14 17.94
CA MET A 155 51.32 11.89 19.09
C MET A 155 50.39 13.07 19.43
N ALA A 156 50.06 13.21 20.72
CA ALA A 156 49.20 14.26 21.24
C ALA A 156 49.84 15.00 22.43
N GLY A 157 49.21 16.10 22.86
CA GLY A 157 49.56 16.78 24.10
C GLY A 157 50.79 17.71 24.07
N ILE A 158 51.29 18.08 22.88
CA ILE A 158 52.46 18.98 22.73
C ILE A 158 52.02 20.46 22.62
N ALA A 159 50.78 20.74 22.23
CA ALA A 159 50.27 22.09 22.01
C ALA A 159 49.01 22.35 22.87
N ASN A 160 49.11 23.36 23.73
CA ASN A 160 48.10 23.90 24.63
C ASN A 160 47.55 22.96 25.71
N PRO A 161 47.85 23.19 27.01
CA PRO A 161 47.11 22.55 28.09
C PRO A 161 45.65 23.01 28.00
N LEU A 162 44.76 22.10 27.60
CA LEU A 162 43.33 22.33 27.70
C LEU A 162 42.89 21.90 29.11
N PRO A 163 42.34 22.83 29.92
CA PRO A 163 41.74 22.44 31.19
C PRO A 163 40.45 21.67 30.89
N GLY A 164 40.52 20.34 30.89
CA GLY A 164 39.34 19.47 30.89
C GLY A 164 39.31 18.31 29.88
N GLY A 165 40.19 18.28 28.88
CA GLY A 165 40.17 17.27 27.83
C GLY A 165 40.50 17.85 26.45
N GLY A 166 40.32 17.06 25.40
CA GLY A 166 40.47 17.51 24.02
C GLY A 166 39.66 16.65 23.04
N THR A 167 39.50 17.15 21.83
CA THR A 167 38.69 16.51 20.79
C THR A 167 39.58 15.74 19.83
N LEU A 168 39.22 14.48 19.59
CA LEU A 168 39.73 13.66 18.50
C LEU A 168 38.70 13.68 17.36
N SER A 169 39.07 14.29 16.24
CA SER A 169 38.19 14.43 15.07
C SER A 169 38.57 13.45 13.97
N PHE A 170 37.56 12.97 13.23
CA PHE A 170 37.68 11.99 12.17
C PHE A 170 37.01 12.51 10.90
N GLU A 171 37.63 12.29 9.75
CA GLU A 171 37.08 12.68 8.45
C GLU A 171 37.39 11.66 7.37
N ALA A 172 36.48 11.47 6.42
CA ALA A 172 36.71 10.65 5.23
C ALA A 172 37.68 11.35 4.26
N ILE A 173 38.60 10.58 3.67
CA ILE A 173 39.48 11.07 2.62
C ILE A 173 38.66 11.23 1.32
N ILE A 174 38.74 12.41 0.71
CA ILE A 174 37.96 12.74 -0.50
C ILE A 174 38.30 11.76 -1.63
N GLY A 175 37.27 11.07 -2.15
CA GLY A 175 37.40 10.13 -3.25
C GLY A 175 37.71 8.69 -2.83
N GLU A 176 37.85 8.45 -1.52
CA GLU A 176 37.98 7.12 -0.94
C GLU A 176 36.66 6.69 -0.28
N TYR A 177 36.43 5.38 -0.22
CA TYR A 177 35.19 4.80 0.29
C TYR A 177 35.52 3.66 1.26
N GLY A 178 34.83 3.64 2.40
CA GLY A 178 35.00 2.61 3.43
C GLY A 178 33.92 2.71 4.50
N GLU A 179 34.07 1.89 5.54
CA GLU A 179 33.34 2.03 6.80
C GLU A 179 34.39 2.20 7.91
N LEU A 180 34.36 3.34 8.61
CA LEU A 180 35.15 3.53 9.83
C LEU A 180 34.34 3.05 11.02
N VAL A 181 34.89 2.10 11.76
CA VAL A 181 34.29 1.60 13.00
C VAL A 181 35.37 1.53 14.05
N ILE A 182 35.12 2.17 15.19
CA ILE A 182 36.06 2.25 16.31
C ILE A 182 35.50 1.45 17.48
N ASP A 183 36.37 0.66 18.10
CA ASP A 183 36.10 -0.16 19.30
C ASP A 183 36.54 0.59 20.57
N ARG A 184 37.79 1.04 20.59
CA ARG A 184 38.35 1.71 21.76
C ARG A 184 39.47 2.68 21.42
N ILE A 185 39.73 3.57 22.37
CA ILE A 185 40.88 4.48 22.36
C ILE A 185 41.79 4.15 23.54
N GLU A 186 43.07 3.95 23.27
CA GLU A 186 44.10 3.83 24.31
C GLU A 186 44.97 5.10 24.33
N VAL A 187 45.20 5.65 25.52
CA VAL A 187 46.04 6.83 25.71
C VAL A 187 47.26 6.46 26.54
N HIS A 188 48.44 6.52 25.92
CA HIS A 188 49.72 6.19 26.54
C HIS A 188 50.46 7.46 26.98
N ARG A 189 50.41 7.78 28.27
CA ARG A 189 51.07 8.97 28.81
C ARG A 189 52.56 8.74 29.00
N THR A 190 53.35 9.72 28.60
CA THR A 190 54.81 9.74 28.81
C THR A 190 55.24 10.78 29.85
N LEU A 191 54.61 11.95 29.88
CA LEU A 191 54.88 13.02 30.85
C LEU A 191 53.57 13.74 31.23
N PRO A 192 53.41 14.23 32.49
CA PRO A 192 54.37 14.21 33.59
C PRO A 192 54.35 12.92 34.44
N LEU A 193 53.32 12.10 34.31
CA LEU A 193 53.17 10.81 35.00
C LEU A 193 52.85 9.73 33.96
N PRO A 194 53.73 8.74 33.76
CA PRO A 194 53.45 7.62 32.86
C PRO A 194 52.24 6.81 33.33
N GLY A 195 51.43 6.38 32.38
CA GLY A 195 50.25 5.55 32.62
C GLY A 195 49.40 5.44 31.36
N ASP A 196 48.61 4.37 31.30
CA ASP A 196 47.73 4.09 30.18
C ASP A 196 46.28 4.27 30.64
N ASN A 197 45.46 4.89 29.79
CA ASN A 197 44.01 4.86 29.92
C ASN A 197 43.43 4.11 28.72
N ILE A 198 42.39 3.34 28.97
CA ILE A 198 41.60 2.70 27.92
C ILE A 198 40.19 3.27 28.03
N TYR A 199 39.64 3.69 26.90
CA TYR A 199 38.31 4.23 26.77
C TYR A 199 37.52 3.38 25.78
N GLU A 200 36.41 2.81 26.23
CA GLU A 200 35.37 2.35 25.31
C GLU A 200 34.78 3.57 24.62
N VAL A 201 34.62 3.53 23.30
CA VAL A 201 34.23 4.74 22.56
C VAL A 201 32.81 5.21 22.88
N THR A 202 31.93 4.29 23.27
CA THR A 202 30.56 4.57 23.69
C THR A 202 30.47 5.21 25.08
N GLU A 203 31.55 5.18 25.88
CA GLU A 203 31.62 5.89 27.17
C GLU A 203 32.16 7.33 27.04
N LEU A 204 32.56 7.75 25.84
CA LEU A 204 33.06 9.09 25.55
C LEU A 204 31.92 10.00 25.08
N ASP A 205 32.05 11.31 25.26
CA ASP A 205 31.14 12.23 24.55
C ASP A 205 31.49 12.19 23.06
N TYR A 206 30.54 11.77 22.22
CA TYR A 206 30.76 11.58 20.79
C TYR A 206 29.71 12.35 19.96
N SER A 207 30.06 12.65 18.71
CA SER A 207 29.14 13.24 17.73
C SER A 207 29.49 12.80 16.31
N GLY A 208 28.48 12.58 15.47
CA GLY A 208 28.66 12.08 14.11
C GLY A 208 28.88 10.56 14.03
N TRP A 209 28.47 9.81 15.05
CA TRP A 209 28.62 8.35 15.11
C TRP A 209 27.27 7.69 15.28
N LEU A 210 27.14 6.49 14.70
CA LEU A 210 26.08 5.54 15.01
C LEU A 210 26.63 4.45 15.92
N LEU A 211 25.81 3.96 16.84
CA LEU A 211 26.12 2.78 17.63
C LEU A 211 26.22 1.55 16.72
N ARG A 212 27.18 0.66 17.00
CA ARG A 212 27.31 -0.61 16.29
C ARG A 212 27.49 -1.76 17.25
N GLY A 213 26.90 -2.89 16.89
CA GLY A 213 26.90 -4.12 17.68
C GLY A 213 25.49 -4.71 17.77
N GLU A 214 25.41 -5.93 18.27
CA GLU A 214 24.13 -6.59 18.56
C GLU A 214 23.62 -6.13 19.93
N ALA A 215 22.31 -5.95 20.05
CA ALA A 215 21.69 -5.72 21.35
C ALA A 215 21.96 -6.91 22.28
N GLY A 216 22.19 -6.64 23.57
CA GLY A 216 22.44 -7.69 24.56
C GLY A 216 21.19 -8.49 24.91
N PHE A 217 20.02 -7.86 24.91
CA PHE A 217 18.75 -8.52 25.20
C PHE A 217 17.57 -7.81 24.52
N SER A 218 16.41 -8.46 24.49
CA SER A 218 15.17 -7.85 23.97
C SER A 218 14.20 -7.49 25.09
N LEU A 219 13.59 -6.31 25.00
CA LEU A 219 12.50 -5.85 25.85
C LEU A 219 11.29 -5.52 24.98
N ASN A 220 10.24 -6.34 25.08
CA ASN A 220 9.04 -6.23 24.27
C ASN A 220 7.86 -5.82 25.14
N VAL A 221 7.32 -4.62 24.95
CA VAL A 221 6.06 -4.19 25.57
C VAL A 221 4.94 -4.55 24.61
N ALA A 222 4.18 -5.59 24.92
CA ALA A 222 3.13 -6.12 24.05
C ALA A 222 1.88 -5.23 24.05
N GLU A 223 0.98 -5.46 23.08
CA GLU A 223 -0.33 -4.81 23.05
C GLU A 223 -1.11 -5.06 24.35
N GLY A 224 -1.58 -3.96 24.97
CA GLY A 224 -2.24 -3.98 26.27
C GLY A 224 -1.30 -4.09 27.48
N GLY A 225 0.00 -4.28 27.26
CA GLY A 225 1.04 -4.21 28.28
C GLY A 225 1.56 -2.78 28.49
N SER A 226 2.24 -2.56 29.62
CA SER A 226 2.87 -1.28 29.92
C SER A 226 4.26 -1.39 30.57
N LEU A 227 5.12 -0.41 30.30
CA LEU A 227 6.35 -0.14 31.04
C LEU A 227 6.22 1.24 31.69
N SER A 228 6.29 1.30 33.01
CA SER A 228 6.39 2.54 33.77
C SER A 228 7.78 2.64 34.40
N ALA A 229 8.57 3.63 34.02
CA ALA A 229 9.93 3.83 34.50
C ALA A 229 10.09 5.19 35.20
N SER A 230 10.76 5.22 36.35
CA SER A 230 11.07 6.47 37.06
C SER A 230 12.46 6.42 37.66
N GLY A 231 13.34 7.33 37.26
CA GLY A 231 14.73 7.37 37.75
C GLY A 231 15.52 6.10 37.42
N ALA A 232 15.16 5.39 36.36
CA ALA A 232 15.69 4.08 36.00
C ALA A 232 16.68 4.16 34.83
N THR A 233 17.40 3.06 34.57
CA THR A 233 18.27 2.92 33.39
C THR A 233 17.97 1.62 32.65
N ILE A 234 17.85 1.70 31.33
CA ILE A 234 17.81 0.54 30.44
C ILE A 234 19.00 0.67 29.49
N SER A 235 19.90 -0.32 29.47
CA SER A 235 21.14 -0.25 28.71
C SER A 235 21.36 -1.49 27.85
N GLY A 236 21.68 -1.31 26.57
CA GLY A 236 22.00 -2.39 25.64
C GLY A 236 20.81 -3.25 25.19
N ALA A 237 19.58 -2.71 25.25
CA ALA A 237 18.36 -3.43 24.94
C ALA A 237 17.88 -3.16 23.52
N GLN A 238 17.38 -4.17 22.82
CA GLN A 238 16.49 -3.96 21.68
C GLN A 238 15.07 -3.80 22.22
N ILE A 239 14.49 -2.61 22.06
CA ILE A 239 13.20 -2.27 22.66
C ILE A 239 12.11 -2.17 21.58
N SER A 240 11.04 -2.94 21.76
CA SER A 240 9.84 -2.90 20.92
C SER A 240 8.61 -2.54 21.75
N ILE A 241 7.84 -1.56 21.28
CA ILE A 241 6.69 -0.98 21.97
C ILE A 241 5.44 -1.12 21.11
N ASN A 242 4.64 -2.13 21.44
CA ASN A 242 3.28 -2.34 20.92
C ASN A 242 2.20 -2.05 21.98
N GLY A 243 2.63 -1.62 23.18
CA GLY A 243 1.79 -1.16 24.27
C GLY A 243 2.19 0.25 24.72
N GLN A 244 2.18 0.50 26.02
CA GLN A 244 2.41 1.85 26.55
C GLN A 244 3.71 1.95 27.34
N VAL A 245 4.50 2.98 27.08
CA VAL A 245 5.69 3.34 27.87
C VAL A 245 5.49 4.72 28.47
N ASP A 246 5.62 4.81 29.79
CA ASP A 246 5.63 6.07 30.54
C ASP A 246 6.92 6.15 31.36
N ALA A 247 7.84 7.03 30.97
CA ALA A 247 9.13 7.19 31.63
C ALA A 247 9.30 8.60 32.23
N SER A 248 9.99 8.67 33.36
CA SER A 248 10.33 9.94 34.01
C SER A 248 11.78 9.91 34.50
N ASN A 249 12.60 10.89 34.10
CA ASN A 249 14.03 10.94 34.44
C ASN A 249 14.73 9.57 34.23
N THR A 250 14.43 8.90 33.12
CA THR A 250 14.93 7.55 32.81
C THR A 250 15.89 7.63 31.64
N GLU A 251 17.02 6.94 31.75
CA GLU A 251 18.04 6.89 30.70
C GLU A 251 17.94 5.60 29.89
N ILE A 252 17.95 5.74 28.58
CA ILE A 252 17.94 4.64 27.61
C ILE A 252 19.27 4.71 26.85
N VAL A 253 20.19 3.81 27.19
CA VAL A 253 21.58 3.87 26.74
C VAL A 253 21.87 2.69 25.82
N ALA A 254 22.60 2.90 24.74
CA ALA A 254 22.98 1.87 23.77
C ALA A 254 21.80 0.97 23.32
N SER A 255 20.61 1.57 23.15
CA SER A 255 19.34 0.84 22.95
C SER A 255 18.49 1.43 21.82
N GLY A 256 18.95 2.48 21.15
CA GLY A 256 18.27 3.06 19.99
C GLY A 256 18.57 2.28 18.69
N PRO A 257 17.67 2.32 17.69
CA PRO A 257 16.35 2.96 17.74
C PRO A 257 15.32 2.12 18.51
N LEU A 258 14.43 2.78 19.25
CA LEU A 258 13.23 2.15 19.81
C LEU A 258 12.19 1.97 18.72
N SER A 259 11.64 0.76 18.55
CA SER A 259 10.56 0.54 17.59
C SER A 259 9.18 0.67 18.24
N ILE A 260 8.31 1.52 17.70
CA ILE A 260 6.96 1.75 18.22
C ILE A 260 5.93 1.53 17.12
N SER A 261 4.98 0.62 17.34
CA SER A 261 3.97 0.32 16.33
C SER A 261 2.61 0.00 16.93
N GLY A 262 1.54 0.49 16.30
CA GLY A 262 0.15 0.27 16.68
C GLY A 262 -0.56 1.53 17.17
N ALA A 263 -1.87 1.61 16.88
CA ALA A 263 -2.70 2.77 17.21
C ALA A 263 -2.93 2.98 18.72
N THR A 264 -2.70 1.95 19.54
CA THR A 264 -2.77 2.01 21.02
C THR A 264 -1.38 2.17 21.65
N SER A 265 -0.33 2.17 20.84
CA SER A 265 1.05 2.19 21.29
C SER A 265 1.51 3.62 21.52
N SER A 266 2.27 3.82 22.60
CA SER A 266 2.75 5.14 22.94
C SER A 266 4.06 5.12 23.72
N ILE A 267 4.88 6.15 23.50
CA ILE A 267 5.96 6.53 24.40
C ILE A 267 5.71 7.93 24.94
N THR A 268 5.69 8.05 26.27
CA THR A 268 5.66 9.32 26.99
C THR A 268 6.90 9.40 27.86
N MET A 269 7.71 10.44 27.69
CA MET A 269 8.90 10.66 28.51
C MET A 269 8.93 12.09 29.06
N ASN A 270 9.26 12.20 30.35
CA ASN A 270 9.46 13.48 31.03
C ASN A 270 10.81 13.48 31.77
N GLY A 271 11.80 14.16 31.19
CA GLY A 271 13.19 14.09 31.65
C GLY A 271 13.87 12.76 31.31
N GLY A 272 15.20 12.74 31.45
CA GLY A 272 16.04 11.62 31.02
C GLY A 272 16.45 11.76 29.56
N GLY A 273 16.75 10.65 28.90
CA GLY A 273 17.22 10.71 27.53
C GLY A 273 17.59 9.40 26.87
N PHE A 274 18.11 9.58 25.67
CA PHE A 274 18.73 8.56 24.83
C PHE A 274 20.22 8.85 24.71
N ASP A 275 21.02 7.79 24.70
CA ASP A 275 22.45 7.87 24.40
C ASP A 275 22.87 6.61 23.65
N GLY A 276 23.00 6.73 22.33
CA GLY A 276 23.44 5.67 21.45
C GLY A 276 22.28 5.01 20.70
N SER A 277 22.17 5.35 19.42
CA SER A 277 21.30 4.66 18.46
C SER A 277 22.12 4.04 17.34
N SER A 278 21.73 2.84 16.91
CA SER A 278 22.34 2.16 15.77
C SER A 278 21.85 2.66 14.41
N ASP A 279 20.91 3.59 14.42
CA ASP A 279 20.35 4.24 13.24
C ASP A 279 20.39 5.76 13.42
N ASP A 280 20.06 6.52 12.39
CA ASP A 280 20.06 7.99 12.41
C ASP A 280 18.91 8.60 13.21
N HIS A 281 18.23 7.82 14.05
CA HIS A 281 17.15 8.27 14.93
C HIS A 281 17.10 7.45 16.24
N ASP A 282 16.69 8.06 17.36
CA ASP A 282 16.54 7.37 18.65
C ASP A 282 15.25 6.54 18.75
N ILE A 283 14.21 6.93 18.02
CA ILE A 283 12.90 6.26 17.98
C ILE A 283 12.44 6.10 16.53
N LEU A 284 11.99 4.91 16.18
CA LEU A 284 11.32 4.59 14.93
C LEU A 284 9.86 4.26 15.19
N ALA A 285 8.95 5.08 14.67
CA ALA A 285 7.52 4.91 14.85
C ALA A 285 6.78 4.68 13.54
N ASP A 286 5.66 3.95 13.61
CA ASP A 286 4.69 3.94 12.52
C ASP A 286 3.89 5.26 12.45
N THR A 287 2.92 5.32 11.54
CA THR A 287 2.13 6.53 11.30
C THR A 287 1.06 6.82 12.35
N VAL A 288 0.77 5.88 13.26
CA VAL A 288 -0.37 5.97 14.20
C VAL A 288 0.04 5.95 15.68
N ALA A 289 1.26 5.50 16.00
CA ALA A 289 1.79 5.47 17.35
C ALA A 289 1.91 6.88 17.96
N THR A 290 1.74 7.03 19.26
CA THR A 290 1.86 8.33 19.93
C THR A 290 3.26 8.54 20.51
N ILE A 291 3.87 9.69 20.22
CA ILE A 291 5.15 10.11 20.80
C ILE A 291 4.90 11.40 21.59
N SER A 292 5.32 11.43 22.86
CA SER A 292 5.28 12.63 23.71
C SER A 292 6.55 12.74 24.54
N LEU A 293 7.44 13.64 24.13
CA LEU A 293 8.73 13.87 24.78
C LEU A 293 8.74 15.28 25.38
N THR A 294 9.06 15.40 26.67
CA THR A 294 9.18 16.68 27.37
C THR A 294 10.48 16.69 28.17
N ASP A 295 11.33 17.69 27.93
CA ASP A 295 12.64 17.84 28.60
C ASP A 295 13.53 16.58 28.48
N VAL A 296 13.44 15.88 27.34
CA VAL A 296 14.21 14.67 27.02
C VAL A 296 15.43 15.05 26.18
N ASN A 297 16.59 14.51 26.51
CA ASN A 297 17.80 14.63 25.68
C ASN A 297 17.85 13.46 24.69
N GLY A 298 18.15 13.72 23.43
CA GLY A 298 18.43 12.68 22.44
C GLY A 298 19.92 12.39 22.39
N THR A 299 20.32 11.36 21.64
CA THR A 299 21.74 11.06 21.40
C THR A 299 22.44 12.26 20.75
N GLY A 300 21.73 12.96 19.86
CA GLY A 300 22.15 14.23 19.28
C GLY A 300 23.12 14.10 18.11
N GLY A 301 23.66 15.25 17.68
CA GLY A 301 24.50 15.32 16.49
C GLY A 301 23.71 15.03 15.22
N ILE A 302 23.98 13.87 14.60
CA ILE A 302 23.32 13.40 13.39
C ILE A 302 22.13 12.48 13.66
N ILE A 303 21.90 12.12 14.93
CA ILE A 303 20.84 11.20 15.34
C ILE A 303 19.63 12.03 15.73
N ASP A 304 18.57 11.89 14.96
CA ASP A 304 17.27 12.53 15.19
C ASP A 304 16.58 11.93 16.42
N PHE A 305 15.71 12.69 17.09
CA PHE A 305 14.96 12.15 18.22
C PHE A 305 14.02 11.02 17.78
N TRP A 306 13.39 11.18 16.63
CA TRP A 306 12.49 10.17 16.10
C TRP A 306 12.22 10.35 14.60
N GLU A 307 11.87 9.25 13.96
CA GLU A 307 11.37 9.22 12.60
C GLU A 307 10.04 8.45 12.54
N ARG A 308 9.06 8.97 11.78
CA ARG A 308 7.83 8.24 11.43
C ARG A 308 7.87 7.72 10.01
N GLN A 309 7.57 6.44 9.91
CA GLN A 309 7.62 5.70 8.67
C GLN A 309 6.27 5.09 8.33
N LEU A 310 5.90 5.21 7.06
CA LEU A 310 4.83 4.47 6.41
C LEU A 310 5.46 3.36 5.57
N SER A 311 5.33 2.11 6.02
CA SER A 311 5.99 0.95 5.43
C SER A 311 5.69 0.78 3.94
N GLU A 312 4.42 0.89 3.57
CA GLU A 312 3.95 0.87 2.19
C GLU A 312 2.69 1.73 2.08
N GLN A 313 2.50 2.38 0.93
CA GLN A 313 1.25 3.05 0.62
C GLN A 313 0.76 2.66 -0.77
N VAL A 314 -0.45 2.11 -0.83
CA VAL A 314 -1.13 1.69 -2.05
C VAL A 314 -2.39 2.53 -2.24
N ILE A 315 -2.32 3.48 -3.17
CA ILE A 315 -3.48 4.33 -3.49
C ILE A 315 -4.45 3.53 -4.36
N GLN A 316 -5.71 3.42 -3.93
CA GLN A 316 -6.77 2.77 -4.68
C GLN A 316 -7.60 3.78 -5.47
N PHE A 317 -7.66 3.61 -6.79
CA PHE A 317 -8.50 4.37 -7.71
C PHE A 317 -9.69 3.54 -8.19
N PRO A 318 -10.78 4.16 -8.70
CA PRO A 318 -11.94 3.42 -9.25
C PRO A 318 -11.63 2.66 -10.54
N GLY A 319 -10.51 2.97 -11.19
CA GLY A 319 -10.18 2.48 -12.52
C GLY A 319 -8.71 2.44 -12.82
N THR A 320 -8.40 1.76 -13.91
CA THR A 320 -7.06 1.65 -14.49
C THR A 320 -6.77 2.80 -15.45
N GLY A 321 -5.49 3.11 -15.64
CA GLY A 321 -5.04 4.14 -16.57
C GLY A 321 -5.31 5.57 -16.08
N ILE A 322 -5.58 5.76 -14.79
CA ILE A 322 -5.74 7.09 -14.21
C ILE A 322 -4.37 7.73 -14.07
N THR A 323 -4.18 8.91 -14.66
CA THR A 323 -2.96 9.70 -14.53
C THR A 323 -3.12 10.73 -13.44
N PHE A 324 -2.07 10.99 -12.67
CA PHE A 324 -2.07 11.99 -11.59
C PHE A 324 -0.65 12.46 -11.26
N THR A 325 -0.54 13.50 -10.45
CA THR A 325 0.74 14.00 -9.91
C THR A 325 0.72 13.97 -8.38
N LEU A 326 1.73 13.35 -7.79
CA LEU A 326 2.04 13.49 -6.37
C LEU A 326 3.09 14.59 -6.19
N THR A 327 2.91 15.47 -5.21
CA THR A 327 3.86 16.54 -4.89
C THR A 327 4.16 16.55 -3.40
N GLY A 328 5.41 16.80 -3.02
CA GLY A 328 5.82 16.89 -1.61
C GLY A 328 6.06 15.54 -0.94
N VAL A 329 6.41 14.51 -1.71
CA VAL A 329 6.63 13.15 -1.18
C VAL A 329 8.04 13.00 -0.59
N GLY A 330 8.09 12.68 0.70
CA GLY A 330 9.29 12.43 1.52
C GLY A 330 10.04 13.70 1.91
N PRO A 331 11.13 13.58 2.68
CA PRO A 331 11.99 14.69 3.12
C PRO A 331 12.58 15.51 1.97
N GLN A 332 12.71 14.91 0.78
CA GLN A 332 13.18 15.56 -0.44
C GLN A 332 12.04 16.29 -1.20
N GLU A 333 10.82 16.29 -0.68
CA GLU A 333 9.63 16.95 -1.24
C GLU A 333 9.39 16.63 -2.73
N ARG A 334 9.57 15.36 -3.11
CA ARG A 334 9.63 14.94 -4.51
C ARG A 334 8.29 15.16 -5.22
N THR A 335 8.36 15.42 -6.52
CA THR A 335 7.21 15.41 -7.43
C THR A 335 7.25 14.16 -8.31
N LEU A 336 6.17 13.38 -8.31
CA LEU A 336 6.07 12.10 -9.01
C LEU A 336 4.86 12.10 -9.95
N GLN A 337 5.03 11.54 -11.15
CA GLN A 337 3.91 11.26 -12.06
C GLN A 337 3.44 9.83 -11.85
N GLY A 338 2.12 9.65 -11.71
CA GLY A 338 1.50 8.36 -11.44
C GLY A 338 0.60 7.88 -12.56
N LEU A 339 0.45 6.55 -12.66
CA LEU A 339 -0.50 5.85 -13.54
C LEU A 339 -1.07 4.65 -12.78
N SER A 340 -2.38 4.57 -12.59
CA SER A 340 -2.98 3.40 -11.91
C SER A 340 -2.87 2.12 -12.74
N MET A 341 -2.61 1.01 -12.04
CA MET A 341 -2.47 -0.33 -12.60
C MET A 341 -3.83 -0.93 -13.02
N ALA A 342 -3.83 -2.17 -13.54
CA ALA A 342 -5.02 -2.82 -14.08
C ALA A 342 -6.15 -2.99 -13.05
N ASP A 343 -5.80 -3.16 -11.78
CA ASP A 343 -6.71 -3.24 -10.62
C ASP A 343 -7.00 -1.87 -9.98
N GLY A 344 -6.57 -0.78 -10.62
CA GLY A 344 -6.77 0.57 -10.13
C GLY A 344 -5.83 0.97 -8.99
N THR A 345 -4.79 0.19 -8.69
CA THR A 345 -3.85 0.54 -7.61
C THR A 345 -2.64 1.35 -8.09
N PHE A 346 -1.99 2.06 -7.19
CA PHE A 346 -0.66 2.63 -7.39
C PHE A 346 0.15 2.60 -6.09
N VAL A 347 1.31 1.97 -6.12
CA VAL A 347 2.25 1.96 -4.97
C VAL A 347 3.05 3.26 -4.98
N VAL A 348 2.95 4.04 -3.91
CA VAL A 348 3.74 5.27 -3.77
C VAL A 348 5.20 4.90 -3.53
N PRO A 349 6.13 5.38 -4.37
CA PRO A 349 7.54 5.07 -4.20
C PRO A 349 8.08 5.55 -2.85
N ALA A 350 8.81 4.66 -2.18
CA ALA A 350 9.59 4.97 -1.00
C ALA A 350 10.63 6.07 -1.25
N ASN A 351 11.19 6.61 -0.16
CA ASN A 351 12.17 7.70 -0.25
C ASN A 351 13.47 7.23 -0.92
N TYR A 352 13.86 5.99 -0.65
CA TYR A 352 14.98 5.29 -1.26
C TYR A 352 14.46 4.16 -2.17
N GLN A 353 15.30 3.64 -3.09
CA GLN A 353 14.88 2.63 -4.08
C GLN A 353 14.28 1.36 -3.45
N GLN A 354 14.53 1.15 -2.16
CA GLN A 354 13.94 0.13 -1.29
C GLN A 354 13.84 0.76 0.11
N GLY A 355 12.70 0.63 0.79
CA GLY A 355 12.52 1.14 2.16
C GLY A 355 11.12 1.69 2.41
N PRO A 356 10.88 2.20 3.62
CA PRO A 356 9.64 2.88 3.96
C PRO A 356 9.61 4.32 3.42
N ARG A 357 8.42 4.94 3.48
CA ARG A 357 8.26 6.37 3.26
C ARG A 357 8.29 7.09 4.59
N VAL A 358 9.27 7.97 4.76
CA VAL A 358 9.34 8.89 5.89
C VAL A 358 8.32 9.99 5.72
N ILE A 359 7.47 10.18 6.73
CA ILE A 359 6.38 11.17 6.73
C ILE A 359 6.57 12.27 7.78
N GLU A 360 7.47 12.07 8.74
CA GLU A 360 7.71 13.03 9.80
C GLU A 360 9.05 12.74 10.50
N ILE A 361 9.81 13.78 10.83
CA ILE A 361 11.12 13.70 11.48
C ILE A 361 11.14 14.70 12.64
N GLY A 362 11.47 14.24 13.84
CA GLY A 362 11.84 15.09 14.97
C GLY A 362 13.36 15.19 15.04
N TYR A 363 13.93 16.29 14.53
CA TYR A 363 15.38 16.46 14.45
C TYR A 363 16.04 16.58 15.82
N ALA A 364 17.34 16.27 15.87
CA ALA A 364 18.19 16.42 17.06
C ALA A 364 18.13 17.81 17.72
N ASP A 365 17.84 18.87 16.95
CA ASP A 365 17.73 20.25 17.44
C ASP A 365 16.36 20.61 18.05
N GLY A 366 15.43 19.64 18.06
CA GLY A 366 14.07 19.79 18.57
C GLY A 366 13.08 20.37 17.55
N THR A 367 13.51 20.68 16.32
CA THR A 367 12.57 21.03 15.25
C THR A 367 11.88 19.79 14.69
N VAL A 368 10.68 19.98 14.15
CA VAL A 368 9.90 18.91 13.53
C VAL A 368 9.62 19.26 12.09
N TRP A 369 9.90 18.33 11.19
CA TRP A 369 9.44 18.34 9.81
C TRP A 369 8.31 17.33 9.66
N THR A 370 7.20 17.75 9.07
CA THR A 370 6.07 16.87 8.73
C THR A 370 5.80 16.99 7.24
N GLU A 371 5.60 15.84 6.60
CA GLU A 371 5.25 15.77 5.20
C GLU A 371 3.86 16.38 4.95
N HIS A 372 3.74 17.13 3.86
CA HIS A 372 2.49 17.72 3.39
C HIS A 372 2.23 17.36 1.93
N ALA A 373 2.30 16.06 1.63
CA ALA A 373 2.13 15.57 0.28
C ALA A 373 0.70 15.77 -0.24
N THR A 374 0.58 16.00 -1.55
CA THR A 374 -0.72 16.15 -2.24
C THR A 374 -0.79 15.28 -3.47
N ILE A 375 -2.01 14.85 -3.80
CA ILE A 375 -2.37 14.27 -5.09
C ILE A 375 -3.16 15.31 -5.90
N SER A 376 -2.84 15.47 -7.18
CA SER A 376 -3.46 16.47 -8.06
C SER A 376 -3.43 16.04 -9.52
N ASN A 377 -4.01 16.86 -10.40
CA ASN A 377 -4.06 16.64 -11.86
C ASN A 377 -4.61 15.25 -12.22
N ILE A 378 -5.63 14.79 -11.48
CA ILE A 378 -6.17 13.45 -11.63
C ILE A 378 -7.07 13.44 -12.87
N SER A 379 -6.80 12.52 -13.80
CA SER A 379 -7.52 12.37 -15.07
C SER A 379 -7.75 10.90 -15.37
N TRP A 380 -9.00 10.54 -15.67
CA TRP A 380 -9.43 9.19 -15.98
C TRP A 380 -10.15 9.15 -17.33
N PHE A 381 -9.47 8.61 -18.34
CA PHE A 381 -10.06 8.39 -19.66
C PHE A 381 -10.77 7.03 -19.70
N THR A 382 -12.02 7.02 -20.14
CA THR A 382 -12.86 5.83 -20.28
C THR A 382 -13.57 5.82 -21.62
N ALA A 383 -14.21 4.70 -21.97
CA ALA A 383 -15.12 4.64 -23.12
C ALA A 383 -16.32 5.59 -23.03
N TRP A 384 -16.67 6.08 -21.83
CA TRP A 384 -17.77 7.02 -21.60
C TRP A 384 -17.32 8.48 -21.49
N GLY A 385 -16.02 8.77 -21.69
CA GLY A 385 -15.46 10.12 -21.60
C GLY A 385 -14.28 10.22 -20.63
N THR A 386 -13.79 11.45 -20.46
CA THR A 386 -12.69 11.76 -19.54
C THR A 386 -13.22 12.47 -18.31
N PHE A 387 -12.92 11.93 -17.13
CA PHE A 387 -13.29 12.50 -15.84
C PHE A 387 -12.06 13.06 -15.14
N TYR A 388 -12.25 14.12 -14.38
CA TYR A 388 -11.17 14.82 -13.67
C TYR A 388 -11.52 14.98 -12.20
N ASP A 389 -10.48 14.98 -11.37
CA ASP A 389 -10.61 15.37 -9.97
C ASP A 389 -9.45 16.30 -9.59
N SER A 390 -9.73 17.25 -8.69
CA SER A 390 -8.72 18.19 -8.20
C SER A 390 -7.70 17.52 -7.28
N GLY A 391 -8.06 16.37 -6.69
CA GLY A 391 -7.29 15.70 -5.65
C GLY A 391 -7.33 16.46 -4.33
N GLY A 392 -6.28 16.32 -3.54
CA GLY A 392 -6.21 16.86 -2.18
C GLY A 392 -4.94 16.41 -1.45
N THR A 393 -4.99 16.43 -0.12
CA THR A 393 -3.93 15.88 0.73
C THR A 393 -3.80 14.38 0.48
N LEU A 394 -2.56 13.89 0.35
CA LEU A 394 -2.27 12.47 0.37
C LEU A 394 -2.17 12.04 1.84
N GLU A 395 -3.17 11.30 2.31
CA GLU A 395 -3.25 10.85 3.70
C GLU A 395 -2.06 9.94 4.07
N HIS A 396 -1.61 9.98 5.33
CA HIS A 396 -0.53 9.13 5.83
C HIS A 396 -1.04 7.76 6.31
N ILE A 397 -1.77 7.06 5.44
CA ILE A 397 -2.33 5.71 5.69
C ILE A 397 -1.89 4.74 4.60
N GLU A 398 -1.94 3.44 4.87
CA GLU A 398 -1.49 2.41 3.93
C GLU A 398 -2.35 2.35 2.66
N ASP A 399 -3.69 2.32 2.79
CA ASP A 399 -4.60 2.09 1.66
C ASP A 399 -5.58 3.27 1.43
N PRO A 400 -5.12 4.48 1.05
CA PRO A 400 -6.02 5.59 0.78
C PRO A 400 -6.81 5.34 -0.52
N SER A 401 -8.11 5.61 -0.48
CA SER A 401 -8.97 5.53 -1.68
C SER A 401 -9.19 6.91 -2.29
N VAL A 402 -8.97 7.03 -3.59
CA VAL A 402 -9.33 8.22 -4.38
C VAL A 402 -10.69 7.98 -5.01
N THR A 403 -11.63 8.88 -4.74
CA THR A 403 -12.95 8.90 -5.38
C THR A 403 -13.07 10.15 -6.25
N PHE A 404 -13.83 10.06 -7.32
CA PHE A 404 -14.10 11.20 -8.19
C PHE A 404 -15.45 11.80 -7.83
N SER A 405 -15.49 13.12 -7.62
CA SER A 405 -16.74 13.80 -7.27
C SER A 405 -17.68 14.00 -8.46
N ILE A 406 -17.14 13.99 -9.68
CA ILE A 406 -17.86 14.30 -10.93
C ILE A 406 -17.69 13.13 -11.90
N ILE A 407 -18.60 12.16 -11.80
CA ILE A 407 -18.65 10.95 -12.63
C ILE A 407 -20.11 10.61 -13.00
N PRO A 408 -20.35 9.91 -14.12
CA PRO A 408 -21.65 9.36 -14.45
C PRO A 408 -21.95 8.14 -13.56
N GLN A 409 -23.24 7.88 -13.35
CA GLN A 409 -23.73 6.67 -12.70
C GLN A 409 -24.85 6.08 -13.55
N ILE A 410 -24.50 5.16 -14.43
CA ILE A 410 -25.40 4.65 -15.47
C ILE A 410 -26.04 3.33 -15.03
N SER A 411 -27.35 3.23 -15.25
CA SER A 411 -28.10 1.99 -15.12
C SER A 411 -29.18 1.90 -16.17
N VAL A 412 -29.57 0.67 -16.54
CA VAL A 412 -30.82 0.44 -17.25
C VAL A 412 -31.95 0.39 -16.22
N THR A 413 -32.93 1.29 -16.34
CA THR A 413 -34.05 1.40 -15.40
C THR A 413 -35.34 0.80 -15.93
N SER A 414 -35.48 0.69 -17.25
CA SER A 414 -36.65 0.06 -17.90
C SER A 414 -36.25 -0.68 -19.18
N VAL A 415 -36.92 -1.80 -19.45
CA VAL A 415 -36.90 -2.52 -20.72
C VAL A 415 -38.35 -2.82 -21.09
N GLU A 416 -38.92 -2.08 -22.05
CA GLU A 416 -40.34 -2.18 -22.39
C GLU A 416 -40.55 -2.70 -23.81
N ILE A 417 -41.32 -3.78 -23.94
CA ILE A 417 -41.75 -4.28 -25.27
C ILE A 417 -42.94 -3.44 -25.75
N THR A 418 -42.69 -2.54 -26.71
CA THR A 418 -43.71 -1.64 -27.24
C THR A 418 -44.47 -2.23 -28.43
N LYS A 419 -43.90 -3.27 -29.08
CA LYS A 419 -44.59 -4.03 -30.12
C LYS A 419 -44.13 -5.48 -30.14
N GLU A 420 -45.06 -6.39 -29.86
CA GLU A 420 -44.84 -7.82 -29.95
C GLU A 420 -44.64 -8.30 -31.40
N ALA A 421 -44.01 -9.46 -31.54
CA ALA A 421 -43.71 -10.12 -32.79
C ALA A 421 -43.86 -11.64 -32.67
N THR A 422 -43.90 -12.31 -33.81
CA THR A 422 -43.91 -13.77 -33.94
C THR A 422 -42.55 -14.27 -34.41
N LEU A 423 -42.32 -15.58 -34.39
CA LEU A 423 -41.07 -16.18 -34.85
C LEU A 423 -40.70 -15.74 -36.27
N GLY A 424 -39.42 -15.46 -36.48
CA GLY A 424 -38.88 -14.93 -37.74
C GLY A 424 -39.18 -13.45 -38.01
N LYS A 425 -39.79 -12.74 -37.05
CA LYS A 425 -39.92 -11.27 -37.01
C LYS A 425 -39.22 -10.72 -35.77
N ARG A 426 -39.12 -9.39 -35.69
CA ARG A 426 -38.49 -8.70 -34.55
C ARG A 426 -39.50 -7.83 -33.81
N ALA A 427 -39.53 -7.97 -32.49
CA ALA A 427 -40.28 -7.11 -31.58
C ALA A 427 -39.64 -5.72 -31.52
N THR A 428 -40.43 -4.67 -31.24
CA THR A 428 -39.87 -3.37 -30.82
C THR A 428 -39.69 -3.40 -29.32
N VAL A 429 -38.50 -3.02 -28.84
CA VAL A 429 -38.22 -2.81 -27.42
C VAL A 429 -37.66 -1.41 -27.24
N VAL A 430 -38.07 -0.72 -26.20
CA VAL A 430 -37.48 0.54 -25.74
C VAL A 430 -36.75 0.27 -24.44
N VAL A 431 -35.47 0.61 -24.39
CA VAL A 431 -34.62 0.49 -23.21
C VAL A 431 -34.33 1.89 -22.68
N THR A 432 -34.58 2.13 -21.40
CA THR A 432 -34.30 3.42 -20.74
C THR A 432 -33.00 3.34 -19.96
N LEU A 433 -32.02 4.13 -20.37
CA LEU A 433 -30.83 4.41 -19.58
C LEU A 433 -31.09 5.61 -18.68
N ALA A 434 -30.65 5.53 -17.42
CA ALA A 434 -30.65 6.66 -16.50
C ALA A 434 -29.25 6.92 -15.98
N ASN A 435 -28.86 8.20 -15.99
CA ASN A 435 -27.65 8.69 -15.35
C ASN A 435 -28.02 9.41 -14.06
N THR A 436 -27.81 8.76 -12.92
CA THR A 436 -28.01 9.38 -11.60
C THR A 436 -26.77 10.12 -11.09
N GLY A 437 -25.70 10.12 -11.89
CA GLY A 437 -24.45 10.79 -11.59
C GLY A 437 -24.47 12.27 -11.99
N ASN A 438 -23.35 12.92 -11.74
CA ASN A 438 -23.19 14.37 -11.89
C ASN A 438 -22.28 14.77 -13.06
N ALA A 439 -21.84 13.79 -13.85
CA ALA A 439 -21.14 14.01 -15.11
C ALA A 439 -21.92 13.34 -16.25
N ASP A 440 -21.77 13.89 -17.44
CA ASP A 440 -22.30 13.28 -18.67
C ASP A 440 -21.54 11.98 -18.97
N ALA A 441 -22.24 10.96 -19.48
CA ALA A 441 -21.62 9.81 -20.10
C ALA A 441 -21.72 9.99 -21.62
N GLY A 442 -20.56 10.17 -22.25
CA GLY A 442 -20.43 10.65 -23.63
C GLY A 442 -20.40 12.16 -23.74
N ASN A 443 -20.45 12.66 -24.98
CA ASN A 443 -20.41 14.08 -25.27
C ASN A 443 -21.54 14.41 -26.24
N PRO A 444 -22.62 15.06 -25.77
CA PRO A 444 -23.83 15.29 -26.57
C PRO A 444 -23.62 16.21 -27.78
N TYR A 445 -22.41 16.73 -27.96
CA TYR A 445 -22.00 17.56 -29.09
C TYR A 445 -21.17 16.81 -30.15
N ASP A 446 -20.86 15.53 -29.94
CA ASP A 446 -20.26 14.68 -30.96
C ASP A 446 -21.28 13.70 -31.56
N GLU A 447 -20.88 13.01 -32.64
CA GLU A 447 -21.74 12.07 -33.37
C GLU A 447 -21.56 10.62 -32.90
N ILE A 448 -20.88 10.39 -31.76
CA ILE A 448 -20.50 9.05 -31.28
C ILE A 448 -21.15 8.78 -29.92
N ASP A 449 -22.24 8.03 -29.96
CA ASP A 449 -22.89 7.54 -28.74
C ASP A 449 -21.95 6.63 -27.92
N SER A 450 -21.72 7.00 -26.66
CA SER A 450 -20.66 6.40 -25.84
C SER A 450 -21.13 5.25 -24.95
N VAL A 451 -22.40 5.27 -24.49
CA VAL A 451 -22.93 4.25 -23.59
C VAL A 451 -23.65 3.16 -24.38
N ALA A 452 -22.93 2.09 -24.71
CA ALA A 452 -23.53 0.91 -25.35
C ALA A 452 -24.33 0.07 -24.35
N ILE A 453 -25.38 -0.59 -24.84
CA ILE A 453 -26.18 -1.57 -24.11
C ILE A 453 -25.85 -2.97 -24.61
N GLU A 454 -25.79 -3.92 -23.69
CA GLU A 454 -25.84 -5.34 -24.00
C GLU A 454 -27.11 -5.95 -23.41
N CYS A 455 -27.73 -6.86 -24.17
CA CYS A 455 -28.92 -7.57 -23.74
C CYS A 455 -28.77 -9.09 -23.91
N TYR A 456 -29.40 -9.82 -23.01
CA TYR A 456 -29.38 -11.27 -22.89
C TYR A 456 -30.79 -11.84 -22.93
N ASP A 457 -30.90 -13.02 -23.53
CA ASP A 457 -32.10 -13.83 -23.65
C ASP A 457 -31.77 -15.21 -23.07
N GLY A 458 -32.16 -15.40 -21.81
CA GLY A 458 -31.61 -16.47 -20.97
C GLY A 458 -30.11 -16.27 -20.74
N GLU A 459 -29.31 -17.32 -20.96
CA GLU A 459 -27.85 -17.29 -20.79
C GLU A 459 -27.09 -16.79 -22.04
N ASN A 460 -27.80 -16.61 -23.15
CA ASN A 460 -27.19 -16.23 -24.42
C ASN A 460 -27.40 -14.76 -24.70
N ARG A 461 -26.46 -14.15 -25.42
CA ARG A 461 -26.64 -12.80 -25.94
C ARG A 461 -27.83 -12.76 -26.90
N ALA A 462 -28.72 -11.80 -26.69
CA ALA A 462 -29.96 -11.68 -27.47
C ALA A 462 -29.69 -11.27 -28.93
N ASP A 463 -30.50 -11.77 -29.88
CA ASP A 463 -30.49 -11.29 -31.27
C ASP A 463 -31.17 -9.92 -31.33
N ILE A 464 -30.40 -8.86 -31.09
CA ILE A 464 -30.86 -7.46 -31.15
C ILE A 464 -30.27 -6.70 -32.34
N SER A 465 -31.02 -5.71 -32.83
CA SER A 465 -30.60 -4.77 -33.86
C SER A 465 -30.98 -3.34 -33.49
N PRO A 466 -30.02 -2.40 -33.49
CA PRO A 466 -28.58 -2.63 -33.70
C PRO A 466 -27.96 -3.53 -32.62
N THR A 467 -26.81 -4.13 -32.93
CA THR A 467 -26.16 -5.14 -32.07
C THR A 467 -25.63 -4.53 -30.75
N TYR A 468 -25.16 -3.29 -30.79
CA TYR A 468 -24.80 -2.50 -29.62
C TYR A 468 -25.49 -1.14 -29.74
N PRO A 469 -26.79 -1.05 -29.39
CA PRO A 469 -27.45 0.24 -29.31
C PRO A 469 -26.75 1.08 -28.26
N ALA A 470 -26.48 2.35 -28.57
CA ALA A 470 -25.80 3.26 -27.67
C ALA A 470 -26.52 4.61 -27.63
N ALA A 471 -26.33 5.35 -26.55
CA ALA A 471 -26.66 6.77 -26.48
C ALA A 471 -25.68 7.49 -25.55
N ASP A 472 -25.59 8.80 -25.72
CA ASP A 472 -25.06 9.68 -24.67
C ASP A 472 -26.14 10.00 -23.65
N VAL A 473 -25.76 10.01 -22.37
CA VAL A 473 -26.68 10.24 -21.25
C VAL A 473 -26.16 11.36 -20.36
N ALA A 474 -26.77 12.54 -20.49
CA ALA A 474 -26.41 13.70 -19.69
C ALA A 474 -26.64 13.46 -18.19
N ALA A 475 -25.89 14.15 -17.34
CA ALA A 475 -25.99 14.08 -15.88
C ALA A 475 -27.44 14.30 -15.40
N GLY A 476 -27.90 13.46 -14.47
CA GLY A 476 -29.25 13.52 -13.90
C GLY A 476 -30.40 13.25 -14.87
N SER A 477 -30.12 12.76 -16.09
CA SER A 477 -31.12 12.57 -17.15
C SER A 477 -31.38 11.10 -17.47
N SER A 478 -32.34 10.85 -18.34
CA SER A 478 -32.62 9.51 -18.88
C SER A 478 -32.88 9.59 -20.38
N VAL A 479 -32.50 8.55 -21.10
CA VAL A 479 -32.62 8.44 -22.56
C VAL A 479 -33.24 7.10 -22.91
N ASP A 480 -34.20 7.14 -23.83
CA ASP A 480 -34.86 5.96 -24.38
C ASP A 480 -34.19 5.56 -25.70
N ILE A 481 -33.82 4.29 -25.80
CA ILE A 481 -33.20 3.72 -26.99
C ILE A 481 -34.10 2.62 -27.54
N GLU A 482 -34.54 2.79 -28.78
CA GLU A 482 -35.34 1.79 -29.48
C GLU A 482 -34.42 0.73 -30.12
N LEU A 483 -34.69 -0.55 -29.85
CA LEU A 483 -34.04 -1.68 -30.47
C LEU A 483 -35.04 -2.72 -30.98
N ARG A 484 -34.52 -3.66 -31.77
CA ARG A 484 -35.30 -4.74 -32.37
C ARG A 484 -34.81 -6.09 -31.89
N TRP A 485 -35.65 -6.82 -31.15
CA TRP A 485 -35.32 -8.13 -30.59
C TRP A 485 -35.95 -9.25 -31.41
N GLY A 486 -35.16 -10.23 -31.84
CA GLY A 486 -35.60 -11.48 -32.44
C GLY A 486 -35.36 -12.65 -31.48
N HIS A 487 -36.22 -13.66 -31.57
CA HIS A 487 -36.11 -14.90 -30.82
C HIS A 487 -36.38 -16.09 -31.75
N ALA A 488 -35.64 -17.17 -31.55
CA ALA A 488 -35.64 -18.33 -32.45
C ALA A 488 -36.58 -19.45 -32.01
N ASP A 489 -36.87 -19.55 -30.71
CA ASP A 489 -37.56 -20.68 -30.12
C ASP A 489 -39.01 -20.35 -29.74
N GLU A 490 -39.91 -21.34 -29.79
CA GLU A 490 -41.27 -21.15 -29.30
C GLU A 490 -41.30 -21.12 -27.77
N GLY A 491 -42.02 -20.17 -27.18
CA GLY A 491 -42.23 -20.11 -25.74
C GLY A 491 -42.13 -18.73 -25.13
N ASN A 492 -42.08 -18.69 -23.80
CA ASN A 492 -41.94 -17.47 -23.04
C ASN A 492 -40.47 -17.07 -22.95
N ALA A 493 -40.16 -15.81 -23.27
CA ALA A 493 -38.83 -15.24 -23.11
C ALA A 493 -38.90 -13.86 -22.46
N THR A 494 -37.82 -13.47 -21.78
CA THR A 494 -37.59 -12.12 -21.24
C THR A 494 -36.28 -11.60 -21.80
N LEU A 495 -36.19 -10.28 -21.94
CA LEU A 495 -34.97 -9.61 -22.37
C LEU A 495 -34.36 -8.88 -21.17
N VAL A 496 -33.16 -9.26 -20.77
CA VAL A 496 -32.41 -8.60 -19.69
C VAL A 496 -31.38 -7.69 -20.33
N CYS A 497 -31.33 -6.40 -19.96
CA CYS A 497 -30.38 -5.45 -20.54
C CYS A 497 -29.59 -4.72 -19.45
N ASN A 498 -28.30 -4.50 -19.73
CA ASN A 498 -27.37 -3.75 -18.88
C ASN A 498 -26.53 -2.78 -19.71
N PRO A 499 -26.04 -1.67 -19.14
CA PRO A 499 -25.05 -0.85 -19.81
C PRO A 499 -23.73 -1.63 -19.88
N LEU A 500 -22.97 -1.44 -20.96
CA LEU A 500 -21.60 -1.92 -21.09
C LEU A 500 -20.65 -0.97 -20.34
N THR A 501 -20.24 -1.39 -19.15
CA THR A 501 -19.28 -0.66 -18.32
C THR A 501 -17.91 -0.58 -19.03
N PRO A 502 -17.22 0.57 -19.02
CA PRO A 502 -15.91 0.69 -19.64
C PRO A 502 -14.89 -0.28 -19.05
N SER A 503 -14.03 -0.86 -19.90
CA SER A 503 -12.99 -1.80 -19.44
C SER A 503 -11.92 -1.15 -18.54
N GLN A 504 -11.92 0.19 -18.45
CA GLN A 504 -11.07 0.96 -17.55
C GLN A 504 -11.58 0.95 -16.11
N VAL A 505 -12.79 0.48 -15.83
CA VAL A 505 -13.31 0.34 -14.47
C VAL A 505 -12.65 -0.86 -13.80
N ALA A 506 -12.01 -0.61 -12.66
CA ALA A 506 -11.36 -1.64 -11.86
C ALA A 506 -12.22 -2.02 -10.64
N ILE A 507 -12.92 -1.04 -10.07
CA ILE A 507 -13.87 -1.25 -8.96
C ILE A 507 -15.29 -1.34 -9.52
N GLU A 508 -15.91 -2.51 -9.34
CA GLU A 508 -17.29 -2.73 -9.76
C GLU A 508 -18.24 -1.69 -9.15
N GLY A 509 -19.17 -1.18 -9.95
CA GLY A 509 -20.10 -0.15 -9.51
C GLY A 509 -19.55 1.29 -9.57
N ALA A 510 -18.26 1.50 -9.85
CA ALA A 510 -17.68 2.85 -9.84
C ALA A 510 -18.37 3.84 -10.79
N LEU A 511 -18.89 3.36 -11.93
CA LEU A 511 -19.70 4.14 -12.88
C LEU A 511 -21.16 3.65 -12.97
N GLY A 512 -21.62 2.87 -12.00
CA GLY A 512 -22.91 2.18 -12.04
C GLY A 512 -22.80 0.76 -12.62
N GLY A 513 -23.75 0.37 -13.48
CA GLY A 513 -23.84 -1.00 -14.02
C GLY A 513 -25.19 -1.70 -13.73
N GLY A 514 -26.22 -0.95 -13.34
CA GLY A 514 -27.53 -1.54 -13.01
C GLY A 514 -28.22 -2.19 -14.22
N THR A 515 -28.80 -3.36 -13.99
CA THR A 515 -29.53 -4.17 -15.00
C THR A 515 -31.02 -4.24 -14.67
N THR A 516 -31.85 -4.42 -15.69
CA THR A 516 -33.29 -4.72 -15.52
C THR A 516 -33.77 -5.63 -16.64
N GLU A 517 -34.99 -6.17 -16.49
CA GLU A 517 -35.58 -7.10 -17.45
C GLU A 517 -36.93 -6.61 -17.97
N SER A 518 -37.29 -7.10 -19.16
CA SER A 518 -38.59 -6.86 -19.76
C SER A 518 -39.71 -7.65 -19.10
N GLN A 519 -40.95 -7.28 -19.40
CA GLN A 519 -42.06 -8.21 -19.25
C GLN A 519 -41.84 -9.48 -20.08
N THR A 520 -42.45 -10.60 -19.65
CA THR A 520 -42.42 -11.86 -20.42
C THR A 520 -43.20 -11.74 -21.71
N MET A 521 -42.58 -12.11 -22.83
CA MET A 521 -43.19 -12.17 -24.15
C MET A 521 -43.36 -13.62 -24.61
N LEU A 522 -44.52 -13.93 -25.20
CA LEU A 522 -44.79 -15.23 -25.79
C LEU A 522 -44.44 -15.23 -27.28
N TRP A 523 -43.41 -16.00 -27.65
CA TRP A 523 -43.01 -16.23 -29.03
C TRP A 523 -43.77 -17.42 -29.61
N SER A 524 -44.53 -17.15 -30.65
CA SER A 524 -45.31 -18.14 -31.39
C SER A 524 -45.11 -18.00 -32.90
N PRO A 525 -45.34 -19.05 -33.69
CA PRO A 525 -45.34 -18.95 -35.15
C PRO A 525 -46.33 -17.91 -35.64
N ALA A 526 -46.01 -17.25 -36.76
CA ALA A 526 -46.98 -16.40 -37.44
C ALA A 526 -48.25 -17.20 -37.75
N ALA A 527 -49.43 -16.63 -37.48
CA ALA A 527 -50.69 -17.29 -37.80
C ALA A 527 -50.71 -17.63 -39.30
N GLU A 528 -50.80 -18.93 -39.62
CA GLU A 528 -51.15 -19.41 -40.96
C GLU A 528 -52.37 -18.61 -41.43
N ALA A 529 -52.32 -18.05 -42.64
CA ALA A 529 -53.45 -17.33 -43.20
C ALA A 529 -54.71 -18.20 -43.09
N SER A 530 -55.81 -17.60 -42.63
CA SER A 530 -57.09 -18.29 -42.37
C SER A 530 -57.37 -19.35 -43.43
N PRO A 531 -57.74 -20.60 -43.07
CA PRO A 531 -58.04 -21.67 -44.00
C PRO A 531 -59.32 -21.33 -44.77
N GLY A 532 -59.17 -20.48 -45.78
CA GLY A 532 -60.29 -19.84 -46.48
C GLY A 532 -60.02 -19.55 -47.95
N MET A 533 -58.77 -19.34 -48.38
CA MET A 533 -58.41 -19.36 -49.80
C MET A 533 -56.97 -19.82 -49.97
N SER A 534 -56.79 -21.13 -50.17
CA SER A 534 -55.55 -21.66 -50.71
C SER A 534 -55.26 -21.00 -52.07
N PRO A 535 -54.00 -20.65 -52.40
CA PRO A 535 -53.60 -20.22 -53.75
C PRO A 535 -54.06 -21.22 -54.84
N LEU A 536 -54.20 -22.50 -54.47
CA LEU A 536 -54.73 -23.58 -55.29
C LEU A 536 -56.23 -23.43 -55.56
N LEU A 537 -57.02 -22.90 -54.61
CA LEU A 537 -58.46 -22.64 -54.77
C LEU A 537 -58.72 -21.43 -55.68
N ILE A 538 -57.92 -20.37 -55.57
CA ILE A 538 -57.99 -19.22 -56.50
C ILE A 538 -57.62 -19.68 -57.92
N SER A 539 -56.56 -20.47 -58.06
CA SER A 539 -56.14 -21.04 -59.35
C SER A 539 -57.20 -21.97 -59.95
N LEU A 540 -57.88 -22.78 -59.12
CA LEU A 540 -58.98 -23.65 -59.54
C LEU A 540 -60.20 -22.85 -60.00
N LEU A 541 -60.55 -21.76 -59.29
CA LEU A 541 -61.68 -20.90 -59.65
C LEU A 541 -61.43 -20.16 -60.97
N VAL A 542 -60.22 -19.64 -61.18
CA VAL A 542 -59.81 -19.03 -62.45
C VAL A 542 -59.80 -20.07 -63.56
N ALA A 543 -59.26 -21.28 -63.32
CA ALA A 543 -59.26 -22.36 -64.31
C ALA A 543 -60.68 -22.84 -64.65
N LEU A 544 -61.62 -22.80 -63.70
CA LEU A 544 -63.01 -23.21 -63.91
C LEU A 544 -63.81 -22.14 -64.65
N VAL A 545 -63.57 -20.86 -64.38
CA VAL A 545 -64.17 -19.73 -65.13
C VAL A 545 -63.62 -19.67 -66.55
N VAL A 546 -62.31 -19.80 -66.73
CA VAL A 546 -61.66 -19.86 -68.06
C VAL A 546 -62.07 -21.14 -68.79
N GLY A 547 -62.15 -22.28 -68.09
CA GLY A 547 -62.59 -23.56 -68.64
C GLY A 547 -64.05 -23.55 -69.12
N LEU A 548 -64.97 -23.03 -68.31
CA LEU A 548 -66.37 -22.85 -68.72
C LEU A 548 -66.52 -21.81 -69.83
N GLY A 549 -65.72 -20.74 -69.79
CA GLY A 549 -65.66 -19.72 -70.85
C GLY A 549 -65.17 -20.28 -72.18
N LEU A 550 -64.14 -21.14 -72.17
CA LEU A 550 -63.62 -21.81 -73.35
C LEU A 550 -64.60 -22.86 -73.90
N VAL A 551 -65.27 -23.63 -73.03
CA VAL A 551 -66.31 -24.60 -73.48
C VAL A 551 -67.47 -23.87 -74.14
N ALA A 552 -67.96 -22.77 -73.57
CA ALA A 552 -69.01 -21.93 -74.17
C ALA A 552 -68.56 -21.33 -75.51
N TYR A 553 -67.33 -20.80 -75.58
CA TYR A 553 -66.73 -20.23 -76.79
C TYR A 553 -66.58 -21.27 -77.92
N PHE A 554 -66.07 -22.47 -77.63
CA PHE A 554 -65.92 -23.54 -78.63
C PHE A 554 -67.26 -24.15 -79.06
N THR A 555 -68.27 -24.24 -78.19
CA THR A 555 -69.63 -24.63 -78.61
C THR A 555 -70.31 -23.58 -79.50
N ALA A 556 -69.98 -22.29 -79.34
CA ALA A 556 -70.50 -21.22 -80.20
C ALA A 556 -69.79 -21.15 -81.57
N ILE A 557 -68.53 -21.59 -81.66
CA ILE A 557 -67.68 -21.43 -82.85
C ILE A 557 -67.73 -22.63 -83.81
N VAL A 558 -68.11 -23.82 -83.36
CA VAL A 558 -68.33 -24.98 -84.25
C VAL A 558 -69.65 -24.87 -85.05
N GLY A 559 -70.48 -23.86 -84.77
CA GLY A 559 -71.81 -23.70 -85.36
C GLY A 559 -71.92 -22.82 -86.61
N LYS A 560 -70.87 -22.12 -87.08
CA LYS A 560 -70.99 -21.27 -88.30
C LYS A 560 -69.64 -20.93 -88.92
N GLU A 561 -69.29 -21.62 -90.01
CA GLU A 561 -68.45 -21.08 -91.05
C GLU A 561 -69.20 -19.93 -91.75
N GLU A 562 -68.56 -18.77 -91.91
CA GLU A 562 -68.34 -18.19 -93.25
C GLU A 562 -67.29 -17.07 -93.20
N THR A 563 -66.45 -17.11 -94.22
CA THR A 563 -65.23 -16.35 -94.48
C THR A 563 -65.46 -14.84 -94.58
N ARG A 564 -64.57 -14.01 -94.02
CA ARG A 564 -64.41 -12.62 -94.47
C ARG A 564 -62.96 -12.15 -94.49
N THR A 565 -62.65 -11.52 -95.62
CA THR A 565 -61.38 -11.12 -96.20
C THR A 565 -60.61 -10.11 -95.36
N ILE A 566 -59.30 -10.33 -95.22
CA ILE A 566 -58.33 -9.39 -94.65
C ILE A 566 -57.98 -8.34 -95.71
N THR A 567 -58.04 -7.06 -95.36
CA THR A 567 -57.45 -5.97 -96.15
C THR A 567 -56.42 -5.27 -95.28
N ILE A 568 -55.15 -5.31 -95.69
CA ILE A 568 -54.00 -4.67 -95.04
C ILE A 568 -53.98 -3.20 -95.45
N LYS A 569 -53.75 -2.31 -94.46
CA LYS A 569 -53.30 -0.94 -94.69
C LYS A 569 -52.04 -0.73 -93.86
N ASP A 570 -50.93 -0.54 -94.57
CA ASP A 570 -49.71 0.06 -94.04
C ASP A 570 -49.91 1.56 -93.87
N SER A 571 -49.46 2.07 -92.73
CA SER A 571 -49.00 3.46 -92.59
C SER A 571 -48.00 3.50 -91.43
N ASP A 572 -46.77 3.84 -91.80
CA ASP A 572 -45.60 4.15 -91.00
C ASP A 572 -45.83 5.28 -89.97
N ASP A 573 -44.76 5.53 -89.20
CA ASP A 573 -44.50 6.66 -88.28
C ASP A 573 -45.06 6.46 -86.85
N GLU A 574 -44.32 6.47 -85.74
CA GLU A 574 -42.98 6.98 -85.42
C GLU A 574 -42.47 6.19 -84.19
N LEU A 575 -41.22 5.73 -84.23
CA LEU A 575 -40.39 5.50 -83.05
C LEU A 575 -39.38 6.64 -83.06
N ASP A 576 -39.37 7.46 -82.02
CA ASP A 576 -38.13 8.08 -81.53
C ASP A 576 -38.37 8.78 -80.18
N GLU A 577 -37.33 8.65 -79.34
CA GLU A 577 -37.01 9.43 -78.14
C GLU A 577 -37.76 9.13 -76.83
N LEU A 578 -37.13 9.15 -75.65
CA LEU A 578 -35.74 9.11 -75.14
C LEU A 578 -35.91 9.06 -73.61
N ASP A 579 -34.91 8.47 -72.96
CA ASP A 579 -34.35 8.87 -71.65
C ASP A 579 -35.16 8.92 -70.33
N ASP A 580 -34.43 8.44 -69.31
CA ASP A 580 -34.51 8.74 -67.87
C ASP A 580 -35.55 8.02 -66.98
N LEU A 581 -35.11 6.88 -66.40
CA LEU A 581 -34.90 6.70 -64.94
C LEU A 581 -34.24 5.35 -64.59
#